data_AF-A0A2V7U7H5-F1
#
_entry.id   AF-A0A2V7U7H5-F1
#
_cell.length_a   1.000
_cell.length_b   1.000
_cell.length_c   1.000
_cell.angle_alpha   90.00
_cell.angle_beta   90.00
_cell.angle_gamma   90.00
#
_symmetry.space_group_name_H-M   'P 1'
#
loop_
_entity.id
_entity.type
_entity.pdbx_description
1 polymer ?
#
loop_
_entity_poly.entity_id
_entity_poly.type
_entity_poly.pdbx_seq_one_letter_code
_entity_poly.pdbx_strand_id
1 'polypeptide(L)'
;MMSVFAGVGVLAMAVTKPPLDAAQADRFARLALACVHREYPNKIAHALNGDEDVKPPRELTPAFYGCYDWHSSVHGHWLLARLARLFPDAPFAREARAALTQSLAPAAIATEVRYLEGKGRVSFERPYGLAWLLHLGTELREWPDPDARSWSRALAPL
;
A
#
# COMPACT_ATOMS: atom_id res chain seq x y z
N MET A 1 -56.67 27.18 16.01
CA MET A 1 -55.63 27.01 17.04
C MET A 1 -54.42 26.38 16.36
N MET A 2 -53.50 27.20 15.85
CA MET A 2 -52.28 26.76 15.16
C MET A 2 -51.24 26.38 16.21
N SER A 3 -50.81 25.11 16.21
CA SER A 3 -49.73 24.63 17.07
C SER A 3 -48.41 24.73 16.31
N VAL A 4 -47.51 25.58 16.80
CA VAL A 4 -46.16 25.78 16.25
C VAL A 4 -45.21 24.84 16.99
N PHE A 5 -44.73 23.80 16.32
CA PHE A 5 -43.58 23.03 16.82
C PHE A 5 -42.29 23.75 16.42
N ALA A 6 -41.62 24.36 17.40
CA ALA A 6 -40.27 24.88 17.26
C ALA A 6 -39.27 23.71 17.23
N GLY A 7 -38.70 23.42 16.07
CA GLY A 7 -37.61 22.46 15.93
C GLY A 7 -36.34 22.99 16.59
N VAL A 8 -35.84 22.28 17.61
CA VAL A 8 -34.52 22.51 18.18
C VAL A 8 -33.48 22.04 17.15
N GLY A 9 -32.86 22.98 16.46
CA GLY A 9 -31.71 22.71 15.60
C GLY A 9 -30.51 22.31 16.45
N VAL A 10 -30.09 21.05 16.37
CA VAL A 10 -28.79 20.61 16.91
C VAL A 10 -27.71 21.21 16.02
N LEU A 11 -26.95 22.16 16.57
CA LEU A 11 -25.77 22.72 15.91
C LEU A 11 -24.68 21.62 15.88
N ALA A 12 -24.46 21.03 14.71
CA ALA A 12 -23.32 20.13 14.53
C ALA A 12 -22.03 20.96 14.61
N MET A 13 -21.30 20.85 15.73
CA MET A 13 -19.94 21.38 15.82
C MET A 13 -19.06 20.60 14.85
N ALA A 14 -18.53 21.28 13.84
CA ALA A 14 -17.52 20.70 12.96
C ALA A 14 -16.26 20.39 13.78
N VAL A 15 -16.00 19.12 14.05
CA VAL A 15 -14.74 18.69 14.66
C VAL A 15 -13.64 18.89 13.62
N THR A 16 -12.85 19.94 13.78
CA THR A 16 -11.64 20.14 12.98
C THR A 16 -10.57 19.17 13.47
N LYS A 17 -10.38 18.06 12.74
CA LYS A 17 -9.28 17.13 13.02
C LYS A 17 -7.96 17.86 12.74
N PRO A 18 -7.02 17.91 13.70
CA PRO A 18 -5.73 18.54 13.46
C PRO A 18 -5.02 17.86 12.27
N PRO A 19 -4.27 18.62 11.45
CA PRO A 19 -3.52 18.06 10.33
C PRO A 19 -2.50 17.04 10.86
N LEU A 20 -2.15 16.07 10.01
CA LEU A 20 -1.12 15.08 10.31
C LEU A 20 0.21 15.79 10.63
N ASP A 21 0.75 15.56 11.83
CA ASP A 21 2.06 16.10 12.23
C ASP A 21 3.22 15.12 11.96
N ALA A 22 4.46 15.61 12.08
CA ALA A 22 5.66 14.80 11.81
C ALA A 22 5.84 13.62 12.78
N ALA A 23 5.43 13.76 14.04
CA ALA A 23 5.54 12.68 15.02
C ALA A 23 4.50 11.58 14.77
N GLN A 24 3.30 11.93 14.33
CA GLN A 24 2.27 11.01 13.86
C GLN A 24 2.72 10.30 12.58
N ALA A 25 3.29 11.05 11.62
CA ALA A 25 3.84 10.50 10.39
C ALA A 25 4.95 9.48 10.68
N ASP A 26 5.88 9.78 11.58
CA ASP A 26 6.92 8.82 11.97
C ASP A 26 6.32 7.55 12.56
N ARG A 27 5.36 7.64 13.50
CA ARG A 27 4.71 6.44 14.05
C ARG A 27 4.05 5.57 12.98
N PHE A 28 3.38 6.18 12.00
CA PHE A 28 2.78 5.43 10.89
C PHE A 28 3.82 4.83 9.94
N ALA A 29 4.88 5.56 9.62
CA ALA A 29 5.98 5.06 8.81
C ALA A 29 6.66 3.86 9.50
N ARG A 30 6.88 3.92 10.81
CA ARG A 30 7.48 2.83 11.59
C ARG A 30 6.63 1.56 11.56
N LEU A 31 5.31 1.68 11.62
CA LEU A 31 4.40 0.52 11.49
C LEU A 31 4.52 -0.13 10.11
N ALA A 32 4.55 0.67 9.04
CA ALA A 32 4.71 0.15 7.68
C ALA A 32 6.10 -0.47 7.47
N LEU A 33 7.18 0.22 7.84
CA LEU A 33 8.56 -0.27 7.74
C LEU A 33 8.77 -1.59 8.50
N ALA A 34 8.12 -1.75 9.66
CA ALA A 34 8.20 -2.98 10.45
C ALA A 34 7.50 -4.19 9.78
N CYS A 35 6.63 -3.96 8.78
CA CYS A 35 5.87 -5.03 8.14
C CYS A 35 6.22 -5.26 6.67
N VAL A 36 6.50 -4.23 5.85
CA VAL A 36 6.57 -4.37 4.37
C VAL A 36 7.51 -5.45 3.84
N HIS A 37 8.54 -5.82 4.61
CA HIS A 37 9.48 -6.91 4.30
C HIS A 37 9.51 -8.02 5.36
N ARG A 38 8.58 -8.01 6.32
CA ARG A 38 8.43 -9.09 7.29
C ARG A 38 7.63 -10.23 6.66
N GLU A 39 8.30 -11.33 6.38
CA GLU A 39 7.69 -12.46 5.65
C GLU A 39 6.71 -13.30 6.48
N TYR A 40 6.86 -13.42 7.80
CA TYR A 40 6.00 -14.29 8.61
C TYR A 40 5.52 -13.65 9.94
N PRO A 41 4.31 -14.00 10.42
CA PRO A 41 3.30 -14.85 9.75
C PRO A 41 2.70 -14.16 8.52
N ASN A 42 2.32 -14.94 7.49
CA ASN A 42 1.71 -14.43 6.26
C ASN A 42 0.56 -15.34 5.81
N LYS A 43 -0.52 -14.71 5.38
CA LYS A 43 -1.75 -15.33 4.90
C LYS A 43 -1.77 -15.25 3.38
N ILE A 44 -1.57 -16.39 2.75
CA ILE A 44 -1.70 -16.56 1.31
C ILE A 44 -3.12 -17.05 1.00
N ALA A 45 -3.83 -16.34 0.13
CA ALA A 45 -5.14 -16.73 -0.37
C ALA A 45 -5.13 -16.72 -1.90
N HIS A 46 -4.88 -17.88 -2.50
CA HIS A 46 -4.91 -18.08 -3.95
C HIS A 46 -5.45 -19.48 -4.31
N ALA A 47 -5.79 -19.69 -5.58
CA ALA A 47 -6.14 -21.01 -6.08
C ALA A 47 -4.87 -21.85 -6.29
N LEU A 48 -4.93 -23.12 -5.89
CA LEU A 48 -3.88 -24.11 -6.17
C LEU A 48 -4.34 -24.98 -7.34
N ASN A 49 -3.55 -25.03 -8.41
CA ASN A 49 -3.76 -25.93 -9.54
C ASN A 49 -3.01 -27.27 -9.38
N GLY A 50 -1.99 -27.27 -8.51
CA GLY A 50 -1.13 -28.41 -8.22
C GLY A 50 -0.19 -28.09 -7.04
N ASP A 51 0.59 -29.07 -6.61
CA ASP A 51 1.51 -28.94 -5.47
C ASP A 51 2.56 -27.84 -5.68
N GLU A 52 2.92 -27.56 -6.94
CA GLU A 52 3.85 -26.51 -7.32
C GLU A 52 3.37 -25.09 -7.01
N ASP A 53 2.09 -24.87 -6.75
CA ASP A 53 1.56 -23.57 -6.34
C ASP A 53 1.81 -23.29 -4.85
N VAL A 54 2.17 -24.29 -4.06
CA VAL A 54 2.50 -24.14 -2.63
C VAL A 54 3.94 -23.67 -2.47
N LYS A 55 4.12 -22.35 -2.30
CA LYS A 55 5.44 -21.70 -2.17
C LYS A 55 5.45 -20.63 -1.07
N PRO A 56 6.63 -20.27 -0.54
CA PRO A 56 6.74 -19.17 0.40
C PRO A 56 6.40 -17.80 -0.26
N PRO A 57 5.93 -16.80 0.52
CA PRO A 57 5.51 -15.49 -0.01
C PRO A 57 6.54 -14.84 -0.93
N ARG A 58 7.83 -14.86 -0.55
CA ARG A 58 8.92 -14.25 -1.34
C ARG A 58 9.13 -14.87 -2.72
N GLU A 59 8.67 -16.11 -2.94
CA GLU A 59 8.75 -16.78 -4.24
C GLU A 59 7.50 -16.54 -5.10
N LEU A 60 6.36 -16.27 -4.46
CA LEU A 60 5.10 -15.99 -5.13
C LEU A 60 5.02 -14.53 -5.61
N THR A 61 5.22 -13.59 -4.68
CA THR A 61 4.94 -12.17 -4.88
C THR A 61 6.06 -11.32 -4.25
N PRO A 62 7.26 -11.27 -4.85
CA PRO A 62 8.46 -10.70 -4.23
C PRO A 62 8.46 -9.19 -4.07
N ALA A 63 7.56 -8.45 -4.73
CA ALA A 63 7.44 -7.02 -4.49
C ALA A 63 6.61 -6.74 -3.23
N PHE A 64 5.63 -7.61 -2.95
CA PHE A 64 4.63 -7.40 -1.90
C PHE A 64 4.47 -8.62 -0.98
N TYR A 65 5.58 -9.31 -0.68
CA TYR A 65 5.57 -10.55 0.13
C TYR A 65 5.41 -10.33 1.64
N GLY A 66 5.72 -9.13 2.12
CA GLY A 66 5.71 -8.84 3.56
C GLY A 66 4.32 -8.57 4.13
N CYS A 67 4.31 -8.02 5.34
CA CYS A 67 3.13 -7.78 6.17
C CYS A 67 2.32 -9.07 6.36
N TYR A 68 1.06 -8.95 6.77
CA TYR A 68 0.21 -10.12 7.02
C TYR A 68 -0.25 -10.79 5.72
N ASP A 69 -0.43 -10.04 4.63
CA ASP A 69 -0.79 -10.54 3.31
C ASP A 69 -0.39 -9.51 2.23
N TRP A 70 -0.57 -9.91 0.97
CA TRP A 70 -0.18 -9.14 -0.21
C TRP A 70 -0.80 -7.73 -0.20
N HIS A 71 -2.12 -7.61 0.01
CA HIS A 71 -2.75 -6.28 0.00
C HIS A 71 -2.27 -5.39 1.16
N SER A 72 -1.99 -5.97 2.33
CA SER A 72 -1.48 -5.20 3.47
C SER A 72 -0.10 -4.66 3.15
N SER A 73 0.72 -5.44 2.43
CA SER A 73 2.02 -5.01 1.94
C SER A 73 1.88 -3.87 0.94
N VAL A 74 1.01 -3.98 -0.08
CA VAL A 74 0.78 -2.91 -1.07
C VAL A 74 0.31 -1.62 -0.38
N HIS A 75 -0.62 -1.72 0.57
CA HIS A 75 -1.06 -0.58 1.37
C HIS A 75 0.08 0.05 2.18
N GLY A 76 0.93 -0.77 2.82
CA GLY A 76 2.13 -0.30 3.52
C GLY A 76 3.09 0.47 2.60
N HIS A 77 3.33 -0.03 1.39
CA HIS A 77 4.15 0.67 0.40
C HIS A 77 3.52 2.00 -0.05
N TRP A 78 2.21 2.03 -0.29
CA TRP A 78 1.50 3.29 -0.57
C TRP A 78 1.66 4.29 0.57
N LEU A 79 1.51 3.85 1.82
CA LEU A 79 1.67 4.71 3.00
C LEU A 79 3.09 5.27 3.08
N LEU A 80 4.12 4.45 2.84
CA LEU A 80 5.52 4.90 2.80
C LEU A 80 5.77 5.93 1.71
N ALA A 81 5.25 5.70 0.49
CA ALA A 81 5.35 6.67 -0.61
C ALA A 81 4.67 7.99 -0.25
N ARG A 82 3.44 7.94 0.29
CA ARG A 82 2.67 9.12 0.69
C ARG A 82 3.40 9.92 1.76
N LEU A 83 3.89 9.26 2.80
CA LEU A 83 4.57 9.92 3.92
C LEU A 83 5.92 10.49 3.50
N ALA A 84 6.70 9.79 2.67
CA ALA A 84 7.96 10.30 2.15
C ALA A 84 7.77 11.50 1.20
N ARG A 85 6.63 11.58 0.50
CA ARG A 85 6.26 12.77 -0.29
C ARG A 85 5.85 13.96 0.58
N LEU A 86 5.05 13.72 1.63
CA LEU A 86 4.54 14.78 2.50
C LEU A 86 5.58 15.29 3.50
N PHE A 87 6.51 14.44 3.92
CA PHE A 87 7.55 14.75 4.91
C PHE A 87 8.94 14.34 4.38
N PRO A 88 9.44 14.98 3.31
CA PRO A 88 10.67 14.57 2.63
C PRO A 88 11.91 14.65 3.54
N ASP A 89 11.91 15.56 4.52
CA ASP A 89 13.02 15.79 5.45
C ASP A 89 12.91 15.00 6.76
N ALA A 90 11.85 14.17 6.92
CA ALA A 90 11.68 13.37 8.13
C ALA A 90 12.70 12.23 8.22
N PRO A 91 13.11 11.82 9.44
CA PRO A 91 14.10 10.74 9.62
C PRO A 91 13.73 9.42 8.92
N PHE A 92 12.44 9.06 8.89
CA PHE A 92 11.97 7.84 8.25
C PHE A 92 12.01 7.90 6.72
N ALA A 93 12.09 9.08 6.09
CA ALA A 93 11.92 9.23 4.65
C ALA A 93 12.97 8.43 3.85
N ARG A 94 14.22 8.42 4.33
CA ARG A 94 15.29 7.61 3.73
C ARG A 94 15.02 6.11 3.82
N GLU A 95 14.53 5.65 4.98
CA GLU A 95 14.17 4.24 5.17
C GLU A 95 12.98 3.84 4.27
N ALA A 96 11.98 4.70 4.16
CA ALA A 96 10.83 4.52 3.27
C ALA A 96 11.25 4.40 1.80
N ARG A 97 12.14 5.28 1.32
CA ARG A 97 12.68 5.22 -0.05
C ARG A 97 13.48 3.95 -0.30
N ALA A 98 14.29 3.51 0.66
CA ALA A 98 15.03 2.26 0.56
C ALA A 98 14.09 1.06 0.44
N ALA A 99 13.03 1.02 1.26
CA ALA A 99 12.03 -0.03 1.21
C ALA A 99 11.29 -0.07 -0.15
N LEU A 100 10.86 1.10 -0.64
CA LEU A 100 10.23 1.24 -1.96
C LEU A 100 11.16 0.80 -3.10
N THR A 101 12.44 1.18 -3.05
CA THR A 101 13.43 0.80 -4.06
C THR A 101 13.63 -0.70 -4.14
N GLN A 102 13.68 -1.37 -2.98
CA GLN A 102 13.82 -2.82 -2.93
C GLN A 102 12.60 -3.53 -3.53
N SER A 103 11.39 -3.16 -3.10
CA SER A 103 10.15 -3.81 -3.53
C SER A 103 9.80 -3.53 -4.98
N LEU A 104 10.03 -2.29 -5.44
CA LEU A 104 9.67 -1.82 -6.78
C LEU A 104 10.82 -2.00 -7.78
N ALA A 105 11.79 -2.85 -7.47
CA ALA A 105 12.84 -3.24 -8.39
C ALA A 105 12.23 -3.95 -9.61
N PRO A 106 12.68 -3.65 -10.85
CA PRO A 106 12.10 -4.24 -12.06
C PRO A 106 12.03 -5.77 -12.06
N ALA A 107 13.01 -6.45 -11.46
CA ALA A 107 13.02 -7.92 -11.36
C ALA A 107 11.94 -8.47 -10.42
N ALA A 108 11.64 -7.76 -9.31
CA ALA A 108 10.57 -8.13 -8.40
C ALA A 108 9.21 -7.93 -9.09
N ILE A 109 9.00 -6.78 -9.73
CA ILE A 109 7.77 -6.50 -10.48
C ILE A 109 7.57 -7.50 -11.63
N ALA A 110 8.60 -7.84 -12.38
CA ALA A 110 8.48 -8.85 -13.44
C ALA A 110 8.00 -10.21 -12.90
N THR A 111 8.31 -10.54 -11.64
CA THR A 111 7.84 -11.77 -10.99
C THR A 111 6.41 -11.64 -10.51
N GLU A 112 6.00 -10.47 -9.98
CA GLU A 112 4.58 -10.18 -9.67
C GLU A 112 3.70 -10.33 -10.93
N VAL A 113 4.14 -9.79 -12.08
CA VAL A 113 3.41 -9.90 -13.35
C VAL A 113 3.19 -11.37 -13.71
N ARG A 114 4.27 -12.17 -13.73
CA ARG A 114 4.17 -13.61 -14.01
C ARG A 114 3.27 -14.33 -13.00
N TYR A 115 3.28 -13.90 -11.74
CA TYR A 115 2.40 -14.48 -10.73
C TYR A 115 0.94 -14.19 -11.05
N LEU A 116 0.57 -12.93 -11.32
CA LEU A 116 -0.82 -12.51 -11.60
C LEU A 116 -1.37 -13.09 -12.92
N GLU A 117 -0.51 -13.28 -13.93
CA GLU A 117 -0.86 -13.91 -15.20
C GLU A 117 -1.04 -15.44 -15.11
N GLY A 118 -0.71 -16.04 -13.96
CA GLY A 118 -0.82 -17.48 -13.74
C GLY A 118 -2.25 -18.01 -13.85
N LYS A 119 -2.38 -19.29 -14.24
CA LYS A 119 -3.67 -19.97 -14.37
C LYS A 119 -4.44 -19.92 -13.05
N GLY A 120 -5.71 -19.48 -13.11
CA GLY A 120 -6.57 -19.37 -11.94
C GLY A 120 -6.32 -18.13 -11.06
N ARG A 121 -5.45 -17.19 -11.46
CA ARG A 121 -5.10 -16.01 -10.66
C ARG A 121 -5.69 -14.69 -11.19
N VAL A 122 -6.53 -14.75 -12.23
CA VAL A 122 -7.20 -13.57 -12.82
C VAL A 122 -8.01 -12.75 -11.80
N SER A 123 -8.56 -13.40 -10.77
CA SER A 123 -9.35 -12.77 -9.70
C SER A 123 -8.57 -12.50 -8.42
N PHE A 124 -7.27 -12.78 -8.38
CA PHE A 124 -6.43 -12.56 -7.21
C PHE A 124 -6.55 -11.10 -6.72
N GLU A 125 -6.79 -10.94 -5.42
CA GLU A 125 -6.89 -9.65 -4.73
C GLU A 125 -7.95 -8.66 -5.30
N ARG A 126 -8.91 -9.16 -6.09
CA ARG A 126 -10.07 -8.38 -6.53
C ARG A 126 -11.13 -8.32 -5.42
N PRO A 127 -11.62 -7.13 -5.04
CA PRO A 127 -11.21 -5.80 -5.53
C PRO A 127 -10.12 -5.12 -4.68
N TYR A 128 -9.94 -5.52 -3.42
CA TYR A 128 -9.28 -4.68 -2.42
C TYR A 128 -7.77 -4.48 -2.62
N GLY A 129 -7.01 -5.54 -2.90
CA GLY A 129 -5.58 -5.38 -3.15
C GLY A 129 -5.29 -4.59 -4.42
N LEU A 130 -6.09 -4.79 -5.48
CA LEU A 130 -5.98 -3.98 -6.70
C LEU A 130 -6.29 -2.51 -6.47
N ALA A 131 -7.25 -2.18 -5.60
CA ALA A 131 -7.51 -0.79 -5.24
C ALA A 131 -6.28 -0.13 -4.59
N TRP A 132 -5.59 -0.83 -3.68
CA TRP A 132 -4.36 -0.33 -3.08
C TRP A 132 -3.21 -0.20 -4.09
N LEU A 133 -3.10 -1.13 -5.03
CA LEU A 133 -2.10 -1.06 -6.10
C LEU A 133 -2.32 0.17 -6.99
N LEU A 134 -3.57 0.46 -7.34
CA LEU A 134 -3.94 1.66 -8.10
C LEU A 134 -3.66 2.95 -7.32
N HIS A 135 -3.90 2.96 -6.00
CA HIS A 135 -3.52 4.07 -5.14
C HIS A 135 -2.01 4.26 -5.07
N LEU A 136 -1.22 3.19 -4.93
CA LEU A 136 0.24 3.24 -5.01
C LEU A 136 0.70 3.83 -6.34
N GLY A 137 0.20 3.30 -7.47
CA GLY A 137 0.55 3.82 -8.79
C GLY A 137 0.18 5.30 -8.97
N THR A 138 -0.94 5.74 -8.41
CA THR A 138 -1.37 7.15 -8.44
C THR A 138 -0.43 8.02 -7.61
N GLU A 139 -0.11 7.60 -6.39
CA GLU A 139 0.79 8.32 -5.49
C GLU A 139 2.18 8.52 -6.13
N LEU A 140 2.72 7.48 -6.76
CA LEU A 140 4.02 7.53 -7.43
C LEU A 140 4.02 8.47 -8.64
N ARG A 141 2.92 8.56 -9.39
CA ARG A 141 2.78 9.49 -10.51
C ARG A 141 2.65 10.95 -10.06
N GLU A 142 1.96 11.18 -8.94
CA GLU A 142 1.76 12.52 -8.37
C GLU A 142 2.99 13.06 -7.65
N TRP A 143 3.95 12.20 -7.32
CA TRP A 143 5.18 12.58 -6.63
C TRP A 143 6.21 13.14 -7.63
N PRO A 144 6.51 14.46 -7.63
CA PRO A 144 7.47 15.06 -8.57
C PRO A 144 8.93 14.76 -8.18
N ASP A 145 9.29 13.48 -8.18
CA ASP A 145 10.57 12.97 -7.69
C ASP A 145 11.20 12.00 -8.69
N PRO A 146 12.54 12.02 -8.89
CA PRO A 146 13.22 11.09 -9.80
C PRO A 146 13.02 9.62 -9.43
N ASP A 147 13.08 9.27 -8.15
CA ASP A 147 12.93 7.89 -7.69
C ASP A 147 11.48 7.43 -7.90
N ALA A 148 10.52 8.27 -7.53
CA ALA A 148 9.09 7.98 -7.72
C ALA A 148 8.74 7.75 -9.20
N ARG A 149 9.33 8.53 -10.12
CA ARG A 149 9.18 8.30 -11.56
C ARG A 149 9.79 6.98 -12.02
N SER A 150 10.92 6.57 -11.43
CA SER A 150 11.54 5.28 -11.71
C SER A 150 10.64 4.13 -11.25
N TRP A 151 10.18 4.19 -10.00
CA TRP A 151 9.27 3.20 -9.43
C TRP A 151 7.93 3.14 -10.18
N SER A 152 7.37 4.28 -10.56
CA SER A 152 6.13 4.33 -11.35
C SER A 152 6.29 3.65 -12.71
N ARG A 153 7.45 3.77 -13.37
CA ARG A 153 7.72 3.05 -14.63
C ARG A 153 7.88 1.56 -14.39
N ALA A 154 8.56 1.17 -13.30
CA ALA A 154 8.72 -0.23 -12.94
C ALA A 154 7.38 -0.91 -12.63
N LEU A 155 6.48 -0.21 -11.93
CA LEU A 155 5.15 -0.70 -11.53
C LEU A 155 4.14 -0.77 -12.68
N ALA A 156 4.35 -0.02 -13.76
CA ALA A 156 3.39 0.13 -14.87
C ALA A 156 2.85 -1.15 -15.52
N PRO A 157 3.58 -2.30 -15.55
CA PRO A 157 3.04 -3.55 -16.09
C PRO A 157 1.98 -4.25 -15.23
N LEU A 158 1.80 -3.84 -13.96
CA LEU A 158 0.81 -4.43 -13.04
C LEU A 158 -0.57 -3.74 -13.10
#